data_AF-A0A2A8HZX6-F1
#
_entry.id   AF-A0A2A8HZX6-F1
#
_cell.length_a   1.000
_cell.length_b   1.000
_cell.length_c   1.000
_cell.angle_alpha   90.00
_cell.angle_beta   90.00
_cell.angle_gamma   90.00
#
_symmetry.space_group_name_H-M   'P 1'
#
loop_
_entity.id
_entity.type
_entity.pdbx_description
1 polymer ?
#
loop_
_entity_poly.entity_id
_entity_poly.type
_entity_poly.pdbx_seq_one_letter_code
_entity_poly.pdbx_strand_id
1 'polypeptide(L)'
;MSPPSLPQTFVQALVRGARGRCPRCDGAPLFRRWLKSVDACAACGQDWTHHRADDFPAYIAIFVTGHVLAPVIIMLALDFALSPLAMFALIIPTALVMMLGLLQPAKGAVIAAQWWHGLHGFEKERPREPTAPEPTSEA
;
A
#
# COMPACT_ATOMS: atom_id res chain seq x y z
N MET A 1 10.17 -25.95 -11.27
CA MET A 1 9.30 -24.96 -10.60
C MET A 1 8.58 -24.17 -11.68
N SER A 2 7.25 -24.25 -11.74
CA SER A 2 6.45 -23.45 -12.67
C SER A 2 6.69 -21.96 -12.42
N PRO A 3 6.75 -21.11 -13.45
CA PRO A 3 6.95 -19.68 -13.25
C PRO A 3 5.83 -19.13 -12.35
N PRO A 4 6.16 -18.29 -11.36
CA PRO A 4 5.15 -17.72 -10.47
C PRO A 4 4.14 -16.91 -11.29
N SER A 5 2.84 -17.10 -11.02
CA SER A 5 1.79 -16.33 -11.69
C SER A 5 1.87 -14.85 -11.29
N LEU A 6 2.42 -14.04 -12.19
CA LEU A 6 2.47 -12.59 -12.05
C LEU A 6 1.07 -12.02 -11.84
N PRO A 7 0.92 -10.91 -11.09
CA PRO A 7 -0.37 -10.26 -10.97
C PRO A 7 -0.82 -9.78 -12.35
N GLN A 8 -2.10 -9.93 -12.69
CA GLN A 8 -2.64 -9.53 -13.99
C GLN A 8 -3.02 -8.05 -14.02
N THR A 9 -3.37 -7.46 -12.87
CA THR A 9 -3.80 -6.07 -12.77
C THR A 9 -3.06 -5.31 -11.67
N PHE A 10 -2.99 -3.98 -11.83
CA PHE A 10 -2.33 -3.10 -10.87
C PHE A 10 -2.92 -3.25 -9.48
N VAL A 11 -4.25 -3.29 -9.41
CA VAL A 11 -5.01 -3.52 -8.18
C VAL A 11 -4.60 -4.83 -7.52
N GLN A 12 -4.42 -5.92 -8.28
CA GLN A 12 -4.00 -7.19 -7.69
C GLN A 12 -2.61 -7.11 -7.04
N ALA A 13 -1.66 -6.41 -7.66
CA ALA A 13 -0.34 -6.21 -7.08
C ALA A 13 -0.41 -5.36 -5.80
N LEU A 14 -1.19 -4.26 -5.82
CA LEU A 14 -1.43 -3.42 -4.65
C LEU A 14 -2.03 -4.24 -3.50
N VAL A 15 -3.04 -5.06 -3.78
CA VAL A 15 -3.70 -5.91 -2.77
C VAL A 15 -2.72 -6.93 -2.17
N ARG A 16 -1.90 -7.59 -3.00
CA ARG A 16 -0.86 -8.52 -2.51
C ARG A 16 0.11 -7.79 -1.56
N GLY A 17 0.60 -6.62 -1.98
CA GLY A 17 1.45 -5.76 -1.15
C GLY A 17 0.78 -5.35 0.15
N ALA A 18 -0.46 -4.85 0.09
CA ALA A 18 -1.23 -4.43 1.26
C ALA A 18 -1.48 -5.58 2.27
N ARG A 19 -1.61 -6.81 1.78
CA ARG A 19 -1.71 -8.02 2.64
C ARG A 19 -0.37 -8.47 3.21
N GLY A 20 0.72 -7.73 2.96
CA GLY A 20 2.07 -8.07 3.40
C GLY A 20 2.65 -9.28 2.68
N ARG A 21 2.18 -9.59 1.48
CA ARG A 21 2.67 -10.69 0.63
C ARG A 21 3.48 -10.15 -0.54
N CYS A 22 4.34 -10.98 -1.10
CA CYS A 22 5.15 -10.65 -2.27
C CYS A 22 4.25 -10.16 -3.43
N PRO A 23 4.38 -8.90 -3.88
CA PRO A 23 3.55 -8.36 -4.97
C PRO A 23 3.67 -9.17 -6.28
N ARG A 24 4.87 -9.71 -6.53
CA ARG A 24 5.21 -10.47 -7.72
C ARG A 24 4.58 -11.86 -7.75
N CYS A 25 4.77 -12.67 -6.71
CA CYS A 25 4.38 -14.09 -6.72
C CYS A 25 3.33 -14.50 -5.68
N ASP A 26 2.99 -13.64 -4.71
CA ASP A 26 2.11 -13.93 -3.56
C ASP A 26 2.57 -15.07 -2.62
N GLY A 27 3.68 -15.75 -2.92
CA GLY A 27 4.10 -16.98 -2.24
C GLY A 27 4.86 -16.82 -0.92
N ALA A 28 5.28 -15.61 -0.54
CA ALA A 28 6.02 -15.36 0.69
C ALA A 28 5.69 -14.00 1.32
N PRO A 29 5.90 -13.80 2.63
CA PRO A 29 5.77 -12.50 3.29
C PRO A 29 6.73 -11.46 2.69
N LEU A 30 6.24 -10.23 2.52
CA LEU A 30 7.02 -9.07 2.10
C LEU A 30 7.80 -8.44 3.27
N PHE A 31 7.33 -8.65 4.50
CA PHE A 31 7.91 -8.04 5.70
C PHE A 31 8.49 -9.10 6.63
N ARG A 32 9.74 -8.90 7.05
CA ARG A 32 10.39 -9.72 8.09
C ARG A 32 9.96 -9.33 9.50
N ARG A 33 9.65 -8.05 9.72
CA ARG A 33 9.22 -7.52 11.02
C ARG A 33 8.48 -6.20 10.85
N TRP A 34 7.17 -6.19 11.10
CA TRP A 34 6.31 -5.01 11.00
C TRP A 34 6.56 -4.23 9.69
N LEU A 35 7.22 -3.07 9.73
CA LEU A 35 7.55 -2.25 8.55
C LEU A 35 8.89 -2.58 7.87
N LYS A 36 9.69 -3.51 8.40
CA LYS A 36 10.94 -3.95 7.78
C LYS A 36 10.65 -4.99 6.70
N SER A 37 10.88 -4.63 5.45
CA SER A 37 10.78 -5.50 4.27
C SER A 37 11.82 -6.62 4.33
N VAL A 38 11.62 -7.70 3.58
CA VAL A 38 12.67 -8.67 3.27
C VAL A 38 13.58 -8.10 2.18
N ASP A 39 14.84 -8.52 2.14
CA ASP A 39 15.76 -8.08 1.09
C ASP A 39 15.45 -8.80 -0.23
N ALA A 40 15.17 -10.11 -0.17
CA ALA A 40 14.72 -10.91 -1.31
C ALA A 40 13.52 -11.79 -0.96
N CYS A 41 12.65 -12.06 -1.95
CA CYS A 41 11.53 -12.96 -1.78
C CYS A 41 11.99 -14.43 -1.65
N ALA A 42 11.63 -15.11 -0.56
CA ALA A 42 11.96 -16.52 -0.36
C ALA A 42 11.34 -17.48 -1.38
N ALA A 43 10.26 -17.08 -2.08
CA ALA A 43 9.56 -17.93 -3.04
C ALA A 43 9.98 -17.70 -4.50
N CYS A 44 10.23 -16.45 -4.91
CA CYS A 44 10.52 -16.12 -6.31
C CYS A 44 11.85 -15.40 -6.55
N GLY A 45 12.62 -15.13 -5.49
CA GLY A 45 13.95 -14.51 -5.58
C GLY A 45 13.95 -13.01 -5.87
N GLN A 46 12.80 -12.35 -5.99
CA GLN A 46 12.73 -10.91 -6.27
C GLN A 46 13.48 -10.10 -5.22
N ASP A 47 14.43 -9.27 -5.67
CA ASP A 47 15.10 -8.27 -4.85
C ASP A 47 14.13 -7.11 -4.56
N TRP A 48 13.91 -6.84 -3.27
CA TRP A 48 13.05 -5.78 -2.77
C TRP A 48 13.84 -4.59 -2.23
N THR A 49 15.16 -4.65 -2.11
CA THR A 49 16.02 -3.61 -1.49
C THR A 49 15.94 -2.25 -2.17
N HIS A 50 15.55 -2.21 -3.45
CA HIS A 50 15.35 -1.00 -4.25
C HIS A 50 14.23 -0.08 -3.75
N HIS A 51 13.32 -0.57 -2.90
CA HIS A 51 12.18 0.21 -2.47
C HIS A 51 12.58 1.47 -1.67
N ARG A 52 11.90 2.60 -1.93
CA ARG A 52 12.04 3.86 -1.17
C ARG A 52 10.67 4.27 -0.66
N ALA A 53 10.15 3.52 0.32
CA ALA A 53 8.76 3.58 0.76
C ALA A 53 8.66 3.88 2.26
N ASP A 54 9.31 4.97 2.70
CA ASP A 54 9.43 5.28 4.13
C ASP A 54 8.46 6.38 4.58
N ASP A 55 8.31 7.48 3.81
CA ASP A 55 7.43 8.60 4.21
C ASP A 55 6.00 8.47 3.68
N PHE A 56 5.84 8.10 2.41
CA PHE A 56 4.52 8.04 1.76
C PHE A 56 3.48 7.15 2.48
N PRO A 57 3.86 6.00 3.09
CA PRO A 57 2.91 5.20 3.88
C PRO A 57 2.29 5.94 5.07
N ALA A 58 3.05 6.83 5.73
CA ALA A 58 2.55 7.61 6.85
C ALA A 58 1.52 8.66 6.38
N TYR A 59 1.77 9.30 5.23
CA TYR A 59 0.80 10.20 4.61
C TYR A 59 -0.52 9.48 4.27
N ILE A 60 -0.46 8.28 3.68
CA ILE A 60 -1.67 7.49 3.42
C ILE A 60 -2.42 7.20 4.72
N ALA A 61 -1.71 6.74 5.75
CA ALA A 61 -2.32 6.41 7.03
C ALA A 61 -3.00 7.62 7.69
N ILE A 62 -2.37 8.80 7.70
CA ILE A 62 -2.95 10.01 8.30
C ILE A 62 -4.13 10.55 7.48
N PHE A 63 -4.04 10.53 6.14
CA PHE A 63 -5.15 10.96 5.28
C PHE A 63 -6.38 10.10 5.50
N VAL A 64 -6.24 8.77 5.47
CA VAL A 64 -7.36 7.84 5.70
C VAL A 64 -7.91 8.01 7.12
N THR A 65 -7.03 8.08 8.11
CA THR A 65 -7.42 8.24 9.51
C THR A 65 -8.19 9.52 9.75
N GLY A 66 -7.71 10.64 9.21
CA GLY A 66 -8.38 11.94 9.32
C GLY A 66 -9.74 11.97 8.64
N HIS A 67 -9.87 11.42 7.42
CA HIS A 67 -11.14 11.39 6.70
C HIS A 67 -12.19 10.50 7.37
N VAL A 68 -11.78 9.46 8.08
CA VAL A 68 -12.69 8.61 8.85
C VAL A 68 -13.04 9.27 10.19
N LEU A 69 -12.06 9.81 10.92
CA LEU A 69 -12.30 10.35 12.26
C LEU A 69 -12.96 11.73 12.25
N ALA A 70 -12.71 12.58 11.25
CA ALA A 70 -13.34 13.90 11.19
C ALA A 70 -14.88 13.84 11.23
N PRO A 71 -15.58 13.07 10.36
CA PRO A 71 -17.03 12.95 10.45
C PRO A 71 -17.50 12.27 11.74
N VAL A 72 -16.73 11.31 12.26
CA VAL A 72 -17.04 10.65 13.55
C VAL A 72 -16.99 11.64 14.70
N ILE A 73 -15.96 12.49 14.76
CA ILE A 73 -15.82 13.54 15.78
C ILE A 73 -16.98 14.53 15.69
N ILE A 74 -17.33 14.96 14.46
CA ILE A 74 -18.44 15.89 14.23
C ILE A 74 -19.76 15.26 14.73
N MET A 75 -20.05 14.02 14.36
CA MET A 75 -21.24 13.29 14.83
C MET A 75 -21.27 13.16 16.36
N LEU A 76 -20.17 12.72 16.98
CA LEU A 76 -20.10 12.58 18.44
C LEU A 76 -20.26 13.90 19.18
N ALA A 77 -19.78 15.00 18.59
CA ALA A 77 -19.91 16.33 19.17
C ALA A 77 -21.34 16.88 19.05
N LEU A 78 -21.98 16.71 17.90
CA LEU A 78 -23.30 17.28 17.62
C LEU A 78 -24.46 16.43 18.16
N ASP A 79 -24.41 15.11 17.98
CA ASP A 79 -25.55 14.22 18.25
C ASP A 79 -25.51 13.61 19.65
N PHE A 80 -24.32 13.47 20.25
CA PHE A 80 -24.12 12.79 21.52
C PHE A 80 -23.61 13.70 22.65
N ALA A 81 -23.30 14.96 22.34
CA ALA A 81 -22.85 15.98 23.31
C ALA A 81 -21.76 15.48 24.29
N LEU A 82 -20.81 14.68 23.78
CA LEU A 82 -19.74 14.12 24.61
C LEU A 82 -18.92 15.23 25.27
N SER A 83 -18.54 15.02 26.53
CA SER A 83 -17.58 15.89 27.20
C SER A 83 -16.21 15.84 26.49
N PRO A 84 -15.40 16.92 26.55
CA PRO A 84 -14.08 16.93 25.90
C PRO A 84 -13.19 15.77 26.35
N LEU A 85 -13.26 15.40 27.63
CA LEU A 85 -12.50 14.28 28.17
C LEU A 85 -12.94 12.94 27.58
N ALA A 86 -14.26 12.71 27.47
CA ALA A 86 -14.79 11.49 26.85
C ALA A 86 -14.41 11.40 25.37
N MET A 87 -14.45 12.54 24.66
CA MET A 87 -14.00 12.62 23.27
C MET A 87 -12.53 12.22 23.12
N PHE A 88 -11.62 12.81 23.91
CA PHE A 88 -10.20 12.46 23.85
C PHE A 88 -9.94 11.00 24.22
N ALA A 89 -10.63 10.50 25.25
CA ALA A 89 -10.51 9.10 25.69
C ALA A 89 -10.93 8.10 24.60
N LEU A 90 -11.83 8.48 23.68
CA LEU A 90 -12.25 7.63 22.56
C LEU A 90 -11.39 7.85 21.31
N ILE A 91 -11.18 9.10 20.91
CA ILE A 91 -10.60 9.45 19.61
C ILE A 91 -9.10 9.18 19.57
N ILE A 92 -8.36 9.50 20.63
CA ILE A 92 -6.90 9.27 20.66
C ILE A 92 -6.54 7.79 20.48
N PRO A 93 -7.08 6.84 21.27
CA PRO A 93 -6.75 5.43 21.06
C PRO A 93 -7.25 4.91 19.71
N THR A 94 -8.43 5.35 19.26
CA THR A 94 -8.94 4.97 17.93
C THR A 94 -8.00 5.42 16.81
N ALA A 95 -7.53 6.67 16.86
CA ALA A 95 -6.57 7.21 15.91
C ALA A 95 -5.25 6.43 15.92
N LEU A 96 -4.73 6.10 17.11
CA LEU A 96 -3.51 5.31 17.25
C LEU A 96 -3.67 3.91 16.64
N VAL A 97 -4.76 3.22 16.95
CA VAL A 97 -5.04 1.87 16.39
C VAL A 97 -5.14 1.92 14.88
N MET A 98 -5.89 2.88 14.33
CA MET A 98 -6.02 3.00 12.88
C MET A 98 -4.70 3.35 12.20
N MET A 99 -3.94 4.30 12.75
CA MET A 99 -2.65 4.70 12.18
C MET A 99 -1.66 3.54 12.17
N LEU A 100 -1.50 2.84 13.30
CA LEU A 100 -0.62 1.66 13.39
C LEU A 100 -1.08 0.52 12.48
N GLY A 101 -2.40 0.30 12.38
CA GLY A 101 -3.00 -0.72 11.52
C GLY A 101 -2.87 -0.42 10.02
N LEU A 102 -2.92 0.85 9.63
CA LEU A 102 -2.83 1.29 8.23
C LEU A 102 -1.39 1.42 7.72
N LEU A 103 -0.41 1.63 8.60
CA LEU A 103 0.99 1.83 8.21
C LEU A 103 1.56 0.64 7.42
N GLN A 104 1.38 -0.59 7.91
CA GLN A 104 1.90 -1.78 7.26
C GLN A 104 1.27 -2.07 5.89
N PRO A 105 -0.08 -2.07 5.73
CA PRO A 105 -0.69 -2.26 4.42
C PRO A 105 -0.36 -1.11 3.45
N ALA A 106 -0.31 0.13 3.93
CA ALA A 106 0.11 1.26 3.09
C ALA A 106 1.54 1.06 2.58
N LYS A 107 2.49 0.69 3.45
CA LYS A 107 3.88 0.41 3.03
C LYS A 107 3.95 -0.68 1.97
N GLY A 108 3.21 -1.77 2.17
CA GLY A 108 3.21 -2.88 1.23
C GLY A 108 2.60 -2.52 -0.13
N ALA A 109 1.51 -1.76 -0.14
CA ALA A 109 0.89 -1.25 -1.37
C ALA A 109 1.84 -0.29 -2.11
N VAL A 110 2.56 0.57 -1.40
CA VAL A 110 3.53 1.49 -1.99
C VAL A 110 4.72 0.74 -2.61
N ILE A 111 5.27 -0.27 -1.92
CA ILE A 111 6.32 -1.13 -2.49
C ILE A 111 5.80 -1.83 -3.76
N ALA A 112 4.58 -2.37 -3.72
CA ALA A 112 3.96 -2.99 -4.89
C ALA A 112 3.79 -2.01 -6.06
N ALA A 113 3.42 -0.76 -5.78
CA ALA A 113 3.30 0.29 -6.79
C ALA A 113 4.66 0.64 -7.42
N GLN A 114 5.69 0.80 -6.59
CA GLN A 114 7.05 1.07 -7.07
C GLN A 114 7.56 -0.05 -7.98
N TRP A 115 7.36 -1.31 -7.58
CA TRP A 115 7.72 -2.45 -8.42
C TRP A 115 6.88 -2.53 -9.69
N TRP A 116 5.56 -2.32 -9.61
CA TRP A 116 4.68 -2.34 -10.78
C TRP A 116 5.11 -1.33 -11.85
N HIS A 117 5.50 -0.14 -11.43
CA HIS A 117 5.91 0.94 -12.33
C HIS A 117 7.41 0.98 -12.64
N GLY A 118 8.21 0.05 -12.11
CA GLY A 118 9.66 0.02 -12.33
C GLY A 118 10.40 1.23 -11.74
N LEU A 119 9.95 1.75 -10.61
CA LEU A 119 10.56 2.90 -9.93
C LEU A 119 11.78 2.46 -9.10
N HIS A 120 12.70 3.40 -8.85
CA HIS A 120 13.83 3.21 -7.91
C HIS A 120 14.76 2.01 -8.20
N GLY A 121 14.80 1.51 -9.44
CA GLY A 121 15.66 0.40 -9.86
C GLY A 121 14.95 -0.94 -10.01
N PHE A 122 13.63 -1.01 -9.81
CA PHE A 122 12.86 -2.20 -10.16
C PHE A 122 12.79 -2.39 -11.69
N GLU A 123 13.08 -3.60 -12.16
CA GLU A 123 12.88 -3.95 -13.57
C GLU A 123 11.38 -4.11 -13.89
N LYS A 124 10.94 -3.51 -15.01
CA LYS A 124 9.61 -3.78 -15.56
C LYS A 124 9.61 -5.14 -16.25
N GLU A 125 9.21 -6.16 -15.52
CA GLU A 125 9.10 -7.53 -16.03
C GLU A 125 7.88 -7.78 -16.94
N ARG A 126 7.02 -6.77 -17.16
CA ARG A 126 5.78 -6.91 -17.92
C ARG A 126 5.86 -6.33 -19.33
N PRO A 127 5.26 -7.01 -20.33
CA PRO A 127 5.11 -6.45 -21.67
C PRO A 127 4.40 -5.09 -21.63
N ARG A 128 4.86 -4.13 -22.45
CA ARG A 128 4.10 -2.91 -22.69
C ARG A 128 2.71 -3.29 -23.20
N GLU A 129 1.69 -2.63 -22.68
CA GLU A 129 0.37 -2.63 -23.31
C GLU A 129 0.57 -2.23 -24.78
N PRO A 130 -0.03 -2.92 -25.76
CA PRO A 130 0.10 -2.55 -27.16
C PRO A 130 -0.32 -1.09 -27.29
N THR A 131 0.62 -0.22 -27.66
CA THR A 131 0.32 1.17 -27.96
C THR A 131 -0.83 1.17 -28.97
N ALA A 132 -1.90 1.90 -28.68
CA ALA A 132 -2.95 2.14 -29.68
C ALA A 132 -2.26 2.63 -30.98
N PRO A 133 -2.69 2.16 -32.15
CA PRO A 133 -2.05 2.52 -33.41
C PRO A 133 -1.91 4.04 -33.48
N GLU A 134 -0.68 4.50 -33.76
CA GLU A 134 -0.40 5.90 -34.07
C GLU A 134 -1.42 6.35 -35.12
N PRO A 135 -2.16 7.46 -34.90
CA PRO A 135 -3.03 7.98 -35.95
C PRO A 135 -2.12 8.29 -37.15
N THR A 136 -2.31 7.54 -38.23
CA THR A 136 -1.65 7.76 -39.50
C THR A 136 -1.88 9.21 -39.90
N SER A 137 -0.84 10.03 -39.72
CA SER A 137 -0.69 11.33 -40.35
C SER A 137 -0.43 11.07 -41.83
N GLU A 138 -1.49 10.73 -42.56
CA GLU A 138 -1.48 10.67 -44.02
C GLU A 138 -2.33 11.81 -44.60
N ALA A 139 -1.63 12.67 -45.35
CA ALA A 139 -2.04 13.66 -46.36
C ALA A 139 -2.60 15.02 -45.90
#